data_AF-A0A6V7W362-F1
#
_entry.id   AF-A0A6V7W362-F1
#
_cell.length_a   1.000
_cell.length_b   1.000
_cell.length_c   1.000
_cell.angle_alpha   90.00
_cell.angle_beta   90.00
_cell.angle_gamma   90.00
#
_symmetry.space_group_name_H-M   'P 1'
#
loop_
_entity.id
_entity.type
_entity.pdbx_description
1 polymer ?
#
loop_
_entity_poly.entity_id
_entity_poly.type
_entity_poly.pdbx_seq_one_letter_code
_entity_poly.pdbx_strand_id
1 'polypeptide(L)'
;MASSLSFYNYRVTRARDLVVHVPPRVFQDYAHYRTEIFYDNDMKPGAKWIRCVGGDEDKNCANKYGIYHVSDHTNYFDRVVSEYGRKGCYSG
;
A
#
# COMPACT_ATOMS: atom_id res chain seq x y z
N MET A 1 3.09 -34.90 -7.95
CA MET A 1 3.51 -33.74 -7.13
C MET A 1 2.80 -32.52 -7.69
N ALA A 2 1.89 -31.91 -6.93
CA ALA A 2 1.26 -30.66 -7.35
C ALA A 2 2.32 -29.56 -7.24
N SER A 3 2.73 -28.98 -8.37
CA SER A 3 3.56 -27.78 -8.38
C SER A 3 2.78 -26.68 -7.67
N SER A 4 3.27 -26.22 -6.51
CA SER A 4 2.65 -25.09 -5.83
C SER A 4 2.87 -23.85 -6.69
N LEU A 5 1.80 -23.33 -7.27
CA LEU A 5 1.82 -22.01 -7.88
C LEU A 5 2.14 -21.00 -6.78
N SER A 6 3.37 -20.47 -6.78
CA SER A 6 3.73 -19.33 -5.96
C SER A 6 2.89 -18.15 -6.44
N PHE A 7 1.78 -17.87 -5.76
CA PHE A 7 1.00 -16.67 -6.02
C PHE A 7 1.85 -15.46 -5.61
N TYR A 8 2.18 -14.59 -6.55
CA TYR A 8 2.78 -13.30 -6.23
C TYR A 8 1.68 -12.36 -5.78
N ASN A 9 1.68 -11.98 -4.51
CA ASN A 9 0.76 -11.00 -3.94
C ASN A 9 1.58 -9.82 -3.44
N TYR A 10 1.25 -8.63 -3.94
CA TYR A 10 1.87 -7.38 -3.56
C TYR A 10 0.80 -6.40 -3.09
N ARG A 11 1.06 -5.74 -1.97
CA ARG A 11 0.35 -4.51 -1.61
C ARG A 11 1.26 -3.33 -1.96
N VAL A 12 0.69 -2.31 -2.59
CA VAL A 12 1.40 -1.06 -2.86
C VAL A 12 0.92 -0.03 -1.84
N THR A 13 1.86 0.60 -1.15
CA THR A 13 1.58 1.55 -0.07
C THR A 13 2.43 2.80 -0.29
N ARG A 14 1.99 3.90 0.33
CA ARG A 14 2.61 5.21 0.15
C ARG A 14 2.69 5.97 1.46
N ALA A 15 3.85 6.57 1.73
CA ALA A 15 4.09 7.54 2.79
C ALA A 15 3.36 7.16 4.09
N ARG A 16 2.44 8.00 4.58
CA ARG A 16 1.74 7.81 5.85
C ARG A 16 0.27 7.47 5.65
N ASP A 17 -0.07 6.68 4.62
CA ASP A 17 -1.44 6.23 4.35
C ASP A 17 -2.05 5.55 5.60
N LEU A 18 -3.11 6.12 6.16
CA LEU A 18 -3.78 5.59 7.36
C LEU A 18 -4.42 4.22 7.13
N VAL A 19 -4.96 3.97 5.93
CA VAL A 19 -5.84 2.83 5.66
C VAL A 19 -5.06 1.51 5.75
N VAL A 20 -3.76 1.54 5.47
CA VAL A 20 -2.92 0.34 5.56
C VAL A 20 -2.59 -0.04 7.00
N HIS A 21 -2.95 0.78 8.00
CA HIS A 21 -2.69 0.52 9.42
C HIS A 21 -3.96 0.18 10.22
N VAL A 22 -5.12 0.06 9.55
CA VAL A 22 -6.40 -0.26 10.18
C VAL A 22 -7.04 -1.53 9.59
N PRO A 23 -7.67 -2.38 10.42
CA PRO A 23 -7.71 -2.32 11.89
C PRO A 23 -6.33 -2.59 12.52
N PRO A 24 -6.01 -2.00 13.68
CA PRO A 24 -4.71 -2.19 14.30
C PRO A 24 -4.58 -3.61 14.87
N ARG A 25 -3.35 -4.13 14.89
CA ARG A 25 -3.04 -5.48 15.39
C ARG A 25 -3.57 -5.75 16.81
N VAL A 26 -3.59 -4.73 17.67
CA VAL A 26 -4.10 -4.85 19.06
C VAL A 26 -5.61 -5.12 19.15
N PHE A 27 -6.38 -4.90 18.08
CA PHE A 27 -7.82 -5.13 18.09
C PHE A 27 -8.15 -6.63 18.01
N GLN A 28 -7.58 -7.36 17.03
CA GLN A 28 -7.83 -8.80 16.81
C GLN A 28 -6.67 -9.52 16.07
N ASP A 29 -5.42 -9.10 16.30
CA ASP A 29 -4.20 -9.65 15.67
C ASP A 29 -4.24 -9.64 14.12
N TYR A 30 -4.86 -8.61 13.54
CA TYR A 30 -4.78 -8.36 12.10
C TYR A 30 -3.34 -8.11 11.70
N ALA A 31 -2.90 -8.78 10.64
CA ALA A 31 -1.58 -8.63 10.07
C ALA A 31 -1.68 -8.68 8.54
N HIS A 32 -0.87 -7.86 7.88
CA HIS A 32 -0.74 -7.95 6.43
C HIS A 32 -0.04 -9.24 6.00
N TYR A 33 -0.36 -9.68 4.78
CA TYR A 33 0.25 -10.87 4.21
C TYR A 33 1.32 -10.52 3.18
N ARG A 34 2.43 -11.27 3.19
CA ARG A 34 3.49 -11.27 2.16
C ARG A 34 4.24 -9.95 1.92
N THR A 35 4.13 -9.36 0.74
CA THR A 35 5.12 -8.40 0.23
C THR A 35 4.50 -7.02 0.08
N GLU A 36 5.18 -6.03 0.63
CA GLU A 36 4.86 -4.63 0.48
C GLU A 36 5.81 -3.96 -0.49
N ILE A 37 5.25 -3.22 -1.45
CA ILE A 37 5.96 -2.28 -2.30
C ILE A 37 5.65 -0.89 -1.78
N PHE A 38 6.60 -0.33 -1.05
CA PHE A 38 6.42 0.91 -0.33
C PHE A 38 7.09 2.08 -1.05
N TYR A 39 6.34 3.15 -1.25
CA TYR A 39 6.84 4.41 -1.78
C TYR A 39 6.88 5.47 -0.68
N ASP A 40 8.07 5.88 -0.31
CA ASP A 40 8.26 6.97 0.65
C ASP A 40 8.35 8.35 -0.03
N ASN A 41 7.46 8.61 -0.98
CA ASN A 41 7.45 9.81 -1.82
C ASN A 41 6.06 10.03 -2.45
N ASP A 42 5.98 10.92 -3.44
CA ASP A 42 4.76 11.26 -4.18
C ASP A 42 4.44 10.32 -5.35
N MET A 43 5.22 9.25 -5.53
CA MET A 43 5.04 8.24 -6.59
C MET A 43 5.06 8.81 -8.01
N LYS A 44 5.76 9.94 -8.23
CA LYS A 44 5.98 10.47 -9.58
C LYS A 44 6.68 9.46 -10.49
N PRO A 45 6.56 9.60 -11.83
CA PRO A 45 7.31 8.76 -12.76
C PRO A 45 8.81 8.73 -12.43
N GLY A 46 9.38 7.52 -12.30
CA GLY A 46 10.77 7.32 -11.89
C GLY A 46 11.02 7.33 -10.38
N ALA A 47 9.99 7.49 -9.55
CA ALA A 47 10.11 7.42 -8.10
C ALA A 47 10.66 6.05 -7.64
N LYS A 48 11.52 6.12 -6.63
CA LYS A 48 12.10 4.92 -5.99
C LYS A 48 11.10 4.30 -5.02
N TRP A 49 11.21 2.99 -4.85
CA TRP A 49 10.39 2.20 -3.94
C TRP A 49 11.25 1.18 -3.20
N ILE A 50 10.69 0.66 -2.10
CA ILE A 50 11.30 -0.36 -1.25
C ILE A 50 10.43 -1.61 -1.30
N ARG A 51 11.07 -2.78 -1.41
CA ARG A 51 10.40 -4.08 -1.30
C ARG A 51 10.60 -4.64 0.11
N CYS A 52 9.54 -4.68 0.92
CA CYS A 52 9.56 -5.40 2.19
C CYS A 52 8.94 -6.79 1.98
N VAL A 53 9.72 -7.84 2.27
CA VAL A 53 9.33 -9.24 2.09
C VAL A 53 9.19 -9.88 3.47
N GLY A 54 8.10 -10.59 3.74
CA GLY A 54 7.96 -11.38 4.96
C GLY A 54 6.63 -11.22 5.71
N GLY A 55 5.72 -10.37 5.24
CA GLY A 55 4.37 -10.22 5.79
C GLY A 55 4.29 -9.42 7.09
N ASP A 56 5.35 -9.40 7.87
CA ASP A 56 5.34 -8.74 9.18
C ASP A 56 5.62 -7.25 9.05
N GLU A 57 4.54 -6.43 9.01
CA GLU A 57 4.49 -5.03 9.45
C GLU A 57 5.87 -4.32 9.50
N ASP A 58 6.56 -4.27 8.35
CA ASP A 58 8.01 -4.05 8.35
C ASP A 58 8.30 -2.58 8.64
N LYS A 59 9.15 -2.33 9.65
CA LYS A 59 9.56 -0.98 10.07
C LYS A 59 10.49 -0.30 9.08
N ASN A 60 10.88 -0.95 7.98
CA ASN A 60 11.54 -0.33 6.85
C ASN A 60 10.54 0.23 5.81
N CYS A 61 9.29 -0.22 5.86
CA CYS A 61 8.20 0.21 4.98
C CYS A 61 7.16 1.07 5.73
N ALA A 62 5.86 0.99 5.40
CA ALA A 62 4.84 1.89 5.94
C ALA A 62 4.74 1.84 7.47
N ASN A 63 5.02 0.69 8.09
CA ASN A 63 4.92 0.52 9.55
C ASN A 63 5.97 1.29 10.36
N LYS A 64 6.88 2.02 9.70
CA LYS A 64 7.79 2.96 10.37
C LYS A 64 7.10 4.20 10.94
N TYR A 65 5.89 4.51 10.47
CA TYR A 65 5.15 5.70 10.85
C TYR A 65 4.19 5.45 12.02
N GLY A 66 4.12 6.43 12.94
CA GLY A 66 3.16 6.45 14.06
C GLY A 66 2.13 7.59 13.98
N ILE A 67 2.18 8.40 12.91
CA ILE A 67 1.21 9.45 12.60
C ILE A 67 0.84 9.28 11.13
N TYR A 68 -0.45 9.30 10.82
CA TYR A 68 -0.98 8.97 9.50
C TYR A 68 -1.81 10.11 8.88
N HIS A 69 -1.92 10.12 7.55
CA HIS A 69 -2.66 11.14 6.80
C HIS A 69 -3.56 10.50 5.73
N VAL A 70 -4.83 10.92 5.70
CA VAL A 70 -5.80 10.48 4.67
C VAL A 70 -5.40 10.97 3.27
N SER A 71 -4.71 12.10 3.16
CA SER A 71 -4.20 12.60 1.87
C SER A 71 -3.16 11.67 1.23
N ASP A 72 -2.44 10.88 2.04
CA ASP A 72 -1.49 9.90 1.52
C ASP A 72 -2.20 8.68 0.94
N HIS A 73 -3.42 8.39 1.41
CA HIS A 73 -4.30 7.36 0.87
C HIS A 73 -4.95 7.76 -0.47
N THR A 74 -5.33 9.02 -0.62
CA THR A 74 -6.13 9.45 -1.78
C THR A 74 -5.31 9.66 -3.05
N ASN A 75 -3.98 9.67 -2.95
CA ASN A 75 -3.12 9.95 -4.09
C ASN A 75 -2.09 8.82 -4.29
N TYR A 76 -2.09 8.21 -5.47
CA TYR A 76 -1.14 7.19 -5.88
C TYR A 76 -0.67 7.49 -7.30
N PHE A 77 0.60 7.23 -7.57
CA PHE A 77 1.22 7.42 -8.89
C PHE A 77 1.02 8.84 -9.49
N ASP A 78 1.16 9.88 -8.65
CA ASP A 78 0.92 11.29 -9.02
C ASP A 78 -0.52 11.57 -9.51
N ARG A 79 -1.50 10.77 -9.03
CA ARG A 79 -2.93 10.93 -9.35
C ARG A 79 -3.78 10.93 -8.09
N VAL A 80 -4.78 11.79 -8.04
CA VAL A 80 -5.92 11.62 -7.11
C VAL A 80 -6.75 10.45 -7.62
N VAL A 81 -6.78 9.34 -6.87
CA VAL A 81 -7.30 8.05 -7.34
C VAL A 81 -8.79 8.13 -7.67
N SER A 82 -9.57 8.82 -6.83
CA SER A 82 -11.01 9.00 -7.03
C SER A 82 -11.34 9.79 -8.30
N GLU A 83 -10.60 10.87 -8.57
CA GLU A 83 -10.77 11.65 -9.79
C GLU A 83 -10.36 10.87 -11.04
N TYR A 84 -9.27 10.13 -10.95
CA TYR A 84 -8.80 9.26 -12.03
C TYR A 84 -9.87 8.23 -12.39
N GLY A 85 -10.43 7.54 -11.38
CA GLY A 85 -11.51 6.58 -11.56
C GLY A 85 -12.74 7.22 -12.21
N ARG A 86 -13.20 8.37 -11.69
CA ARG A 86 -14.37 9.09 -12.22
C ARG A 86 -14.21 9.49 -13.69
N LYS A 87 -13.02 9.93 -14.11
CA LYS A 87 -12.74 10.31 -15.50
C LYS A 87 -12.81 9.13 -16.47
N GLY A 88 -12.61 7.90 -15.99
CA GLY A 88 -12.73 6.68 -16.79
C GLY A 88 -14.15 6.13 -16.91
N CYS A 89 -15.12 6.68 -16.18
CA CYS A 89 -16.51 6.26 -16.27
C CYS A 89 -17.18 6.87 -17.50
N TYR A 90 -17.75 6.01 -18.37
CA TYR A 90 -18.64 6.46 -19.44
C TYR A 90 -19.98 6.91 -18.84
N SER A 91 -20.50 8.02 -19.30
CA SER A 91 -21.87 8.45 -19.00
C SER A 91 -22.81 7.54 -19.77
N GLY A 92 -23.45 6.59 -19.08
CA GLY A 92 -24.58 5.83 -19.61
C GLY A 92 -25.82 6.70 -19.70
#